data_AF-A0A7C3EG53-F1
#
_entry.id   AF-A0A7C3EG53-F1
#
_cell.length_a   1.000
_cell.length_b   1.000
_cell.length_c   1.000
_cell.angle_alpha   90.00
_cell.angle_beta   90.00
_cell.angle_gamma   90.00
#
_symmetry.space_group_name_H-M   'P 1'
#
loop_
_entity.id
_entity.type
_entity.pdbx_description
1 polymer ?
#
loop_
_entity_poly.entity_id
_entity_poly.type
_entity_poly.pdbx_seq_one_letter_code
_entity_poly.pdbx_strand_id
1 'polypeptide(L)'
;MSELKKMYKTIMDDHFPETMTITFGDQKLIYKKRTWKIEERPGEVIEKGLRYGENPGQEAALYELIDGNLRLGSCQFICGGKGLVSAITEADMI
;
A
#
# COMPACT_ATOMS: atom_id res chain seq x y z
N MET A 1 -29.62 11.03 8.51
CA MET A 1 -29.44 10.05 7.41
C MET A 1 -28.22 10.34 6.52
N SER A 2 -27.63 11.55 6.50
CA SER A 2 -26.42 11.85 5.72
C SER A 2 -25.09 11.56 6.43
N GLU A 3 -25.07 11.47 7.76
CA GLU A 3 -23.82 11.34 8.53
C GLU A 3 -23.36 9.88 8.75
N LEU A 4 -24.25 8.89 8.60
CA LEU A 4 -23.91 7.46 8.69
C LEU A 4 -23.11 6.95 7.47
N LYS A 5 -23.23 7.62 6.31
CA LYS A 5 -22.42 7.34 5.11
C LYS A 5 -20.99 7.89 5.19
N LYS A 6 -20.73 8.85 6.10
CA LYS A 6 -19.37 9.36 6.34
C LYS A 6 -18.55 8.37 7.19
N MET A 7 -19.21 7.61 8.06
CA MET A 7 -18.55 6.61 8.93
C MET A 7 -18.15 5.31 8.20
N TYR A 8 -18.66 5.04 6.99
CA TYR A 8 -18.29 3.85 6.21
C TYR A 8 -16.99 4.00 5.41
N LYS A 9 -16.35 5.18 5.39
CA LYS A 9 -15.43 5.55 4.31
C LYS A 9 -13.95 5.64 4.64
N THR A 10 -13.52 5.52 5.89
CA THR A 10 -12.09 5.52 6.20
C THR A 10 -11.84 4.86 7.53
N ILE A 11 -11.84 3.53 7.54
CA ILE A 11 -11.06 2.81 8.53
C ILE A 11 -10.18 1.86 7.72
N MET A 12 -8.98 2.33 7.36
CA MET A 12 -7.85 1.41 7.29
C MET A 12 -7.72 0.90 8.73
N ASP A 13 -8.21 -0.31 8.99
CA ASP A 13 -8.15 -0.96 10.30
C ASP A 13 -6.71 -1.28 10.73
N ASP A 14 -5.72 -0.98 9.88
CA ASP A 14 -4.32 -1.14 10.19
C ASP A 14 -3.68 0.14 10.75
N HIS A 15 -2.74 -0.05 11.67
CA HIS A 15 -2.01 1.03 12.31
C HIS A 15 -0.72 1.39 11.57
N PHE A 16 -0.51 0.88 10.36
CA PHE A 16 0.73 1.12 9.63
C PHE A 16 0.76 2.53 9.03
N PRO A 17 1.92 3.22 9.04
CA PRO A 17 2.04 4.58 8.54
C PRO A 17 1.86 4.65 7.01
N GLU A 18 1.44 5.80 6.47
CA GLU A 18 1.33 5.95 5.00
C GLU A 18 2.69 5.79 4.30
N THR A 19 3.78 6.18 4.95
CA THR A 19 5.13 6.11 4.40
C THR A 19 6.06 5.37 5.34
N MET A 20 6.92 4.53 4.78
CA MET A 20 8.01 3.86 5.49
C MET A 20 9.34 4.26 4.86
N THR A 21 10.36 4.52 5.68
CA THR A 21 11.72 4.78 5.21
C THR A 21 12.67 3.73 5.76
N ILE A 22 13.50 3.16 4.89
CA ILE A 22 14.62 2.30 5.29
C ILE A 22 15.92 2.98 4.88
N THR A 23 16.86 3.08 5.83
CA THR A 23 18.12 3.78 5.64
C THR A 23 19.30 2.83 5.80
N PHE A 24 20.22 2.83 4.83
CA PHE A 24 21.48 2.08 4.84
C PHE A 24 22.65 3.07 4.71
N GLY A 25 23.19 3.54 5.84
CA GLY A 25 24.20 4.60 5.83
C GLY A 25 23.64 5.89 5.22
N ASP A 26 24.16 6.30 4.07
CA ASP A 26 23.71 7.45 3.29
C ASP A 26 22.59 7.13 2.29
N GLN A 27 22.31 5.85 2.04
CA GLN A 27 21.24 5.43 1.12
C GLN A 27 19.89 5.43 1.82
N LYS A 28 18.89 6.07 1.20
CA LYS A 28 17.51 6.14 1.70
C LYS A 28 16.55 5.52 0.70
N LEU A 29 15.71 4.60 1.17
CA LEU A 29 14.63 3.99 0.40
C LEU A 29 13.31 4.47 0.98
N ILE A 30 12.47 5.08 0.14
CA ILE A 30 11.17 5.61 0.54
C ILE A 30 10.08 4.73 -0.06
N TYR A 31 9.22 4.23 0.83
CA TYR A 31 8.13 3.35 0.48
C TYR A 31 6.79 3.99 0.82
N LYS A 32 5.80 3.82 -0.05
CA LYS A 32 4.42 4.25 0.18
C LYS A 32 3.49 3.04 0.37
N LYS A 33 2.62 3.11 1.38
CA LYS A 33 1.61 2.09 1.64
C LYS A 33 0.64 2.02 0.45
N ARG A 34 0.37 0.82 -0.05
CA ARG A 34 -0.53 0.56 -1.16
C ARG A 34 -1.96 0.40 -0.68
N THR A 35 -2.85 1.08 -1.39
CA THR A 35 -4.30 0.97 -1.28
C THR A 35 -4.89 0.86 -2.67
N TRP A 36 -6.06 0.26 -2.76
CA TRP A 36 -6.81 0.08 -4.00
C TRP A 36 -8.25 0.53 -3.80
N LYS A 37 -8.85 1.03 -4.88
CA LYS A 37 -10.24 1.45 -4.95
C LYS A 37 -11.09 0.27 -5.40
N ILE A 38 -11.79 -0.35 -4.46
CA ILE A 38 -12.63 -1.52 -4.70
C ILE A 38 -14.10 -1.08 -4.75
N GLU A 39 -14.81 -1.49 -5.79
CA GLU A 39 -16.26 -1.32 -5.88
C GLU A 39 -16.96 -2.49 -5.19
N GLU A 40 -17.60 -2.24 -4.03
CA GLU A 40 -18.35 -3.29 -3.31
C GLU A 40 -19.79 -3.45 -3.82
N ARG A 41 -20.38 -2.34 -4.28
CA ARG A 41 -21.73 -2.26 -4.83
C ARG A 41 -21.73 -1.25 -5.97
N PRO A 42 -22.64 -1.35 -6.96
CA PRO A 42 -22.73 -0.39 -8.05
C PRO A 42 -22.76 1.06 -7.55
N GLY A 43 -21.71 1.83 -7.87
CA GLY A 43 -21.55 3.23 -7.47
C GLY A 43 -20.99 3.46 -6.04
N GLU A 44 -20.59 2.41 -5.33
CA GLU A 44 -19.95 2.47 -4.01
C GLU A 44 -18.51 1.97 -4.09
N VAL A 45 -17.59 2.92 -4.26
CA VAL A 45 -16.14 2.69 -4.22
C VAL A 45 -15.60 2.96 -2.82
N ILE A 46 -14.83 2.01 -2.31
CA ILE A 46 -14.11 2.11 -1.04
C ILE A 46 -12.61 1.95 -1.28
N GLU A 47 -11.79 2.52 -0.39
CA GLU A 47 -10.34 2.39 -0.45
C GLU A 47 -9.89 1.35 0.59
N LYS A 48 -9.17 0.32 0.14
CA LYS A 48 -8.73 -0.81 0.96
C LYS A 48 -7.24 -1.12 0.75
N GLY A 49 -6.54 -1.41 1.85
CA GLY A 49 -5.18 -1.94 1.84
C GLY A 49 -5.11 -3.47 1.79
N LEU A 50 -3.90 -4.02 1.82
CA LEU A 50 -3.68 -5.46 1.96
C LEU A 50 -4.18 -5.95 3.33
N ARG A 51 -4.82 -7.11 3.41
CA ARG A 51 -5.22 -7.75 4.69
C ARG A 51 -4.79 -9.21 4.72
N TYR A 52 -4.47 -9.71 5.92
CA TYR A 52 -4.15 -11.13 6.09
C TYR A 52 -5.43 -11.95 6.21
N GLY A 53 -5.96 -12.39 5.06
CA GLY A 53 -7.20 -13.18 5.01
C GLY A 53 -8.40 -12.41 5.59
N GLU A 54 -9.26 -13.12 6.31
CA GLU A 54 -10.46 -12.57 6.96
C GLU A 54 -10.27 -12.29 8.46
N ASN A 55 -9.05 -12.46 8.99
CA ASN A 55 -8.81 -12.36 10.43
C ASN A 55 -8.61 -10.90 10.87
N PRO A 56 -9.58 -10.28 11.58
CA PRO A 56 -9.51 -8.87 11.93
C PRO A 56 -8.41 -8.54 12.96
N GLY A 57 -7.82 -9.54 13.63
CA GLY A 57 -6.69 -9.33 14.55
C GLY A 57 -5.31 -9.35 13.89
N GLN A 58 -5.23 -9.52 12.57
CA GLN A 58 -3.96 -9.64 11.84
C GLN A 58 -3.87 -8.57 10.76
N GLU A 59 -3.36 -7.42 11.18
CA GLU A 59 -3.05 -6.31 10.31
C GLU A 59 -1.94 -6.69 9.32
N ALA A 60 -2.11 -6.29 8.06
CA ALA A 60 -1.08 -6.39 7.04
C ALA A 60 -1.04 -5.08 6.24
N ALA A 61 0.11 -4.81 5.61
CA ALA A 61 0.24 -3.71 4.68
C ALA A 61 1.24 -4.08 3.58
N LEU A 62 0.93 -3.68 2.35
CA LEU A 62 1.87 -3.73 1.24
C LEU A 62 2.45 -2.34 1.03
N TYR A 63 3.75 -2.27 0.76
CA TYR A 63 4.46 -1.03 0.50
C TYR A 63 5.16 -1.09 -0.86
N GLU A 64 5.06 -0.02 -1.64
CA GLU A 64 5.75 0.15 -2.92
C GLU A 64 6.95 1.08 -2.75
N LEU A 65 8.10 0.70 -3.31
CA LEU A 65 9.27 1.57 -3.40
C LEU A 65 8.97 2.70 -4.38
N ILE A 66 8.86 3.93 -3.88
CA ILE A 66 8.58 5.11 -4.70
C ILE A 66 9.82 5.95 -4.97
N ASP A 67 10.84 5.87 -4.11
CA ASP A 67 12.09 6.61 -4.29
C ASP A 67 13.28 5.89 -3.64
N GLY A 68 14.47 6.14 -4.19
CA GLY A 68 15.71 5.49 -3.80
C GLY A 68 15.99 4.19 -4.56
N ASN A 69 17.13 3.59 -4.23
CA ASN A 69 17.59 2.33 -4.78
C ASN A 69 18.59 1.70 -3.82
N LEU A 70 18.44 0.41 -3.51
CA LEU A 70 19.44 -0.30 -2.72
C LEU A 70 20.64 -0.62 -3.62
N ARG A 71 21.82 -0.12 -3.26
CA ARG A 71 23.08 -0.42 -3.93
C ARG A 71 23.99 -1.21 -3.01
N LEU A 72 24.40 -2.38 -3.47
CA LEU A 72 25.36 -3.26 -2.78
C LEU A 72 26.53 -3.53 -3.72
N GLY A 73 27.70 -2.95 -3.39
CA GLY A 73 28.85 -2.95 -4.30
C GLY A 73 28.53 -2.24 -5.62
N SER A 74 28.68 -2.92 -6.75
CA SER A 74 28.33 -2.42 -8.09
C SER A 74 26.90 -2.77 -8.53
N CYS A 75 26.15 -3.53 -7.74
CA CYS A 75 24.80 -3.96 -8.08
C CYS A 75 23.74 -2.94 -7.65
N GLN A 76 22.87 -2.55 -8.59
CA GLN A 76 21.68 -1.74 -8.34
C GLN A 76 20.46 -2.64 -8.32
N PHE A 77 19.65 -2.54 -7.28
CA PHE A 77 18.40 -3.31 -7.14
C PHE A 77 17.24 -2.59 -7.83
N ILE A 78 16.00 -2.92 -7.48
CA ILE A 78 14.81 -2.26 -8.01
C ILE A 78 14.83 -0.76 -7.71
N CYS A 79 14.36 0.05 -8.66
CA CYS A 79 14.16 1.49 -8.51
C CYS A 79 12.67 1.81 -8.41
N GLY A 80 12.35 3.03 -7.99
CA GLY A 80 10.99 3.57 -8.08
C GLY A 80 10.38 3.38 -9.48
N GLY A 81 9.09 3.05 -9.52
CA GLY A 81 8.37 2.74 -10.76
C GLY A 81 8.58 1.31 -11.29
N LYS A 82 9.42 0.49 -10.65
CA LYS A 82 9.55 -0.96 -10.91
C LYS A 82 9.00 -1.78 -9.75
N GLY A 83 7.77 -1.49 -9.33
CA GLY A 83 7.17 -1.98 -8.09
C GLY A 83 6.88 -3.49 -8.02
N LEU A 84 7.16 -4.28 -9.06
CA LEU A 84 6.85 -5.72 -9.09
C LEU A 84 5.39 -5.97 -8.65
N VAL A 85 5.17 -6.82 -7.64
CA VAL A 85 3.85 -7.11 -7.05
C VAL A 85 3.20 -5.88 -6.42
N SER A 86 3.98 -4.92 -5.91
CA SER A 86 3.43 -3.68 -5.33
C SER A 86 2.87 -2.70 -6.36
N ALA A 87 3.14 -2.92 -7.65
CA ALA A 87 2.60 -2.12 -8.75
C ALA A 87 1.26 -2.63 -9.31
N ILE A 88 0.70 -3.70 -8.73
CA ILE A 88 -0.62 -4.23 -9.11
C ILE A 88 -1.67 -3.12 -9.02
N THR A 89 -2.52 -3.04 -10.04
CA THR A 89 -3.69 -2.16 -10.11
C THR A 89 -4.97 -2.97 -9.97
N GLU A 90 -6.10 -2.29 -9.80
CA GLU A 90 -7.42 -2.90 -9.77
C GLU A 90 -7.72 -3.72 -11.04
N ALA A 91 -7.19 -3.29 -12.20
CA ALA A 91 -7.37 -4.00 -13.47
C ALA A 91 -6.63 -5.34 -13.54
N ASP A 92 -5.63 -5.54 -12.69
CA ASP A 92 -4.85 -6.77 -12.60
C ASP A 92 -5.47 -7.78 -11.61
N MET A 93 -6.50 -7.36 -10.85
CA MET A 93 -7.22 -8.19 -9.88
C MET A 93 -8.39 -8.90 -10.58
N ILE A 94 -8.45 -10.23 -10.47
CA ILE A 94 -9.41 -11.11 -11.16
C ILE A 94 -10.48 -11.59 -10.18
#